data_AF-A0A8C9YEJ7-F1
#
_entry.id   AF-A0A8C9YEJ7-F1
#
_cell.length_a   1.000
_cell.length_b   1.000
_cell.length_c   1.000
_cell.angle_alpha   90.00
_cell.angle_beta   90.00
_cell.angle_gamma   90.00
#
_symmetry.space_group_name_H-M   'P 1'
#
loop_
_entity.id
_entity.type
_entity.pdbx_description
1 polymer ?
#
loop_
_entity_poly.entity_id
_entity_poly.type
_entity_poly.pdbx_seq_one_letter_code
_entity_poly.pdbx_strand_id
1 'polypeptide(L)'
;IYKRKIVSYSAHSISSGSAISLSKGVQLVGGGKTLISTGALQRRAPSVYGGAGGYGTRISQSAFSSSGSLTPYGETAVINNEKVTMQNLNDRLSSYLDKVRSLESANRKLELQIREFYEKKAPSVSSDFTNYFATITELRAQIDNAQLAVELLNTQITTCTTEVKTFYTQLSELKRTLQTLEISRQSILTEVGHKWTDRMQEHTFTVQCYLIVLIIQYKVDSHSVVVYIHKPHIERRVKTIVEEIVDGKVVSSSVDTQVEDIQ
;
A
#
# COMPACT_ATOMS: atom_id res chain seq x y z
N ILE A 1 17.32 -45.66 6.02
CA ILE A 1 17.91 -45.22 4.74
C ILE A 1 16.98 -44.15 4.15
N TYR A 2 17.50 -42.92 4.07
CA TYR A 2 16.98 -41.66 3.50
C TYR A 2 15.59 -41.10 3.90
N LYS A 3 15.58 -40.31 5.00
CA LYS A 3 14.65 -39.17 5.17
C LYS A 3 15.37 -37.90 4.67
N ARG A 4 14.94 -37.33 3.53
CA ARG A 4 15.37 -35.97 3.12
C ARG A 4 14.55 -34.94 3.88
N LYS A 5 15.22 -34.25 4.80
CA LYS A 5 14.74 -33.06 5.50
C LYS A 5 14.98 -31.87 4.56
N ILE A 6 13.94 -31.38 3.90
CA ILE A 6 14.02 -30.14 3.12
C ILE A 6 13.81 -28.99 4.10
N VAL A 7 14.89 -28.25 4.34
CA VAL A 7 14.90 -26.98 5.06
C VAL A 7 14.50 -25.91 4.04
N SER A 8 13.36 -25.27 4.27
CA SER A 8 12.88 -24.16 3.44
C SER A 8 13.23 -22.85 4.12
N TYR A 9 14.19 -22.13 3.52
CA TYR A 9 14.52 -20.74 3.79
C TYR A 9 13.64 -19.86 2.89
N SER A 10 12.93 -18.88 3.45
CA SER A 10 12.49 -17.70 2.69
C SER A 10 12.12 -16.55 3.62
N ALA A 11 12.53 -15.37 3.16
CA ALA A 11 12.92 -14.23 3.93
C ALA A 11 11.75 -13.44 4.55
N HIS A 12 11.96 -13.00 5.79
CA HIS A 12 11.16 -11.93 6.39
C HIS A 12 11.51 -10.62 5.70
N SER A 13 10.50 -10.01 5.08
CA SER A 13 10.58 -8.67 4.51
C SER A 13 10.85 -7.63 5.60
N ILE A 14 11.88 -6.84 5.35
CA ILE A 14 12.40 -5.80 6.25
C ILE A 14 11.43 -4.62 6.20
N SER A 15 10.95 -4.23 7.38
CA SER A 15 10.26 -2.97 7.61
C SER A 15 11.22 -1.81 7.39
N SER A 16 11.09 -1.10 6.27
CA SER A 16 11.70 0.22 6.11
C SER A 16 10.81 1.24 6.82
N GLY A 17 11.07 1.44 8.12
CA GLY A 17 10.61 2.61 8.85
C GLY A 17 11.37 3.83 8.39
N SER A 18 10.68 4.79 7.78
CA SER A 18 11.24 6.12 7.51
C SER A 18 10.93 7.03 8.69
N ALA A 19 11.84 7.04 9.67
CA ALA A 19 11.94 8.10 10.67
C ALA A 19 12.84 9.20 10.11
N ILE A 20 12.25 10.28 9.62
CA ILE A 20 12.95 11.53 9.29
C ILE A 20 12.72 12.52 10.42
N SER A 21 13.64 12.46 11.39
CA SER A 21 13.94 13.55 12.30
C SER A 21 14.82 14.54 11.55
N LEU A 22 14.26 15.70 11.15
CA LEU A 22 15.07 16.87 10.82
C LEU A 22 14.76 18.02 11.77
N SER A 23 15.84 18.45 12.39
CA SER A 23 16.00 19.55 13.32
C SER A 23 15.74 20.91 12.68
N LYS A 24 14.93 21.71 13.40
CA LYS A 24 15.04 23.15 13.68
C LYS A 24 15.58 24.07 12.58
N GLY A 25 14.69 24.97 12.14
CA GLY A 25 15.03 26.22 11.47
C GLY A 25 13.84 27.17 11.36
N VAL A 26 13.26 27.60 12.49
CA VAL A 26 12.31 28.73 12.52
C VAL A 26 12.76 29.70 13.61
N GLN A 27 13.31 30.83 13.16
CA GLN A 27 13.37 32.05 13.95
C GLN A 27 12.07 32.82 13.72
N LEU A 28 11.36 33.14 14.81
CA LEU A 28 10.50 34.32 14.88
C LEU A 28 10.13 34.60 16.34
N VAL A 29 10.77 35.64 16.86
CA VAL A 29 10.22 36.74 17.68
C VAL A 29 9.21 36.38 18.79
N GLY A 30 9.64 36.66 20.02
CA GLY A 30 8.80 37.42 20.97
C GLY A 30 8.35 36.68 22.23
N GLY A 31 8.67 37.29 23.38
CA GLY A 31 7.86 37.17 24.60
C GLY A 31 8.34 36.15 25.63
N GLY A 32 9.08 36.61 26.63
CA GLY A 32 9.48 35.80 27.77
C GLY A 32 8.36 35.51 28.78
N LYS A 33 8.61 34.51 29.66
CA LYS A 33 8.53 34.60 31.13
C LYS A 33 8.86 33.25 31.81
N THR A 34 9.93 33.29 32.60
CA THR A 34 10.14 32.73 33.96
C THR A 34 9.97 31.24 34.28
N LEU A 35 11.04 30.61 34.79
CA LEU A 35 11.03 29.69 35.95
C LEU A 35 12.32 29.85 36.81
N ILE A 36 12.14 30.42 38.02
CA ILE A 36 12.72 30.12 39.36
C ILE A 36 14.02 29.28 39.39
N SER A 37 15.21 29.85 39.69
CA SER A 37 15.82 30.18 41.00
C SER A 37 16.26 29.00 41.88
N THR A 38 17.57 28.71 41.88
CA THR A 38 18.36 28.26 43.06
C THR A 38 19.83 28.65 42.87
N GLY A 39 20.40 29.48 43.75
CA GLY A 39 21.85 29.74 43.75
C GLY A 39 22.23 31.09 44.33
N ALA A 40 23.10 31.07 45.34
CA ALA A 40 23.42 32.13 46.28
C ALA A 40 24.24 33.33 45.74
N LEU A 41 24.42 34.32 46.64
CA LEU A 41 25.31 35.51 46.62
C LEU A 41 24.68 36.85 46.19
N GLN A 42 24.09 37.52 47.19
CA GLN A 42 23.83 38.96 47.16
C GLN A 42 25.16 39.75 47.16
N ARG A 43 25.45 40.41 46.04
CA ARG A 43 26.16 41.71 46.03
C ARG A 43 25.27 42.71 45.31
N ARG A 44 24.61 43.59 46.07
CA ARG A 44 23.96 44.78 45.51
C ARG A 44 24.47 46.00 46.25
N ALA A 45 24.98 46.96 45.47
CA ALA A 45 25.56 48.23 45.90
C ALA A 45 24.53 49.13 46.61
N PRO A 46 24.96 50.06 47.49
CA PRO A 46 24.06 50.99 48.14
C PRO A 46 23.63 52.07 47.13
N SER A 47 22.34 52.16 46.84
CA SER A 47 21.77 53.27 46.09
C SER A 47 21.14 54.26 47.05
N VAL A 48 21.87 55.32 47.40
CA VAL A 48 21.29 56.54 47.98
C VAL A 48 20.73 57.34 46.82
N TYR A 49 19.48 57.05 46.45
CA TYR A 49 18.74 57.87 45.50
C TYR A 49 18.14 59.05 46.27
N GLY A 50 18.84 60.20 46.20
CA GLY A 50 18.35 61.50 46.63
C GLY A 50 17.13 61.88 45.79
N GLY A 51 15.95 61.68 46.35
CA GLY A 51 14.67 62.04 45.75
C GLY A 51 14.29 63.48 46.03
N ALA A 52 14.21 64.25 44.95
CA ALA A 52 13.20 65.26 44.62
C ALA A 52 12.49 66.00 45.78
N GLY A 53 12.84 67.27 45.95
CA GLY A 53 12.13 68.21 46.82
C GLY A 53 13.12 69.14 47.49
N GLY A 54 13.49 70.21 46.78
CA GLY A 54 14.57 71.13 47.15
C GLY A 54 14.30 71.98 48.39
N TYR A 55 14.27 71.35 49.57
CA TYR A 55 14.33 72.03 50.86
C TYR A 55 15.13 71.19 51.87
N GLY A 56 16.43 71.50 52.01
CA GLY A 56 17.08 71.47 53.31
C GLY A 56 17.90 70.23 53.70
N THR A 57 18.88 69.79 52.90
CA THR A 57 20.11 69.23 53.51
C THR A 57 21.00 70.40 53.95
N ARG A 58 20.66 70.98 55.10
CA ARG A 58 21.48 72.03 55.73
C ARG A 58 22.51 71.34 56.62
N ILE A 59 23.75 71.23 56.14
CA ILE A 59 24.89 71.09 57.04
C ILE A 59 25.29 72.52 57.40
N SER A 60 24.78 73.02 58.53
CA SER A 60 25.24 74.31 59.05
C SER A 60 26.63 74.11 59.64
N GLN A 61 27.63 74.62 58.92
CA GLN A 61 28.98 74.87 59.41
C GLN A 61 28.88 76.02 60.41
N SER A 62 29.10 75.79 61.71
CA SER A 62 29.16 76.88 62.69
C SER A 62 30.54 77.51 62.64
N ALA A 63 30.60 78.72 62.11
CA ALA A 63 31.74 79.61 62.18
C ALA A 63 32.07 79.93 63.65
N PHE A 64 33.34 79.80 64.00
CA PHE A 64 33.90 80.38 65.21
C PHE A 64 33.88 81.90 65.07
N SER A 65 33.30 82.58 66.04
CA SER A 65 33.52 84.02 66.24
C SER A 65 33.63 84.25 67.74
N SER A 66 34.88 84.29 68.20
CA SER A 66 35.25 84.71 69.54
C SER A 66 35.20 86.23 69.63
N SER A 67 34.33 86.74 70.49
CA SER A 67 34.41 88.09 71.07
C SER A 67 33.44 88.05 72.25
N GLY A 68 33.86 87.68 73.46
CA GLY A 68 34.77 88.47 74.29
C GLY A 68 33.95 89.50 75.06
N SER A 69 33.40 89.14 76.24
CA SER A 69 33.24 90.05 77.38
C SER A 69 32.69 89.31 78.60
N LEU A 70 33.18 89.73 79.77
CA LEU A 70 33.20 89.09 81.07
C LEU A 70 31.94 89.41 81.89
N THR A 71 31.09 88.44 82.26
CA THR A 71 30.14 88.57 83.41
C THR A 71 29.86 87.20 84.07
N PRO A 72 29.81 87.09 85.42
CA PRO A 72 29.58 85.83 86.12
C PRO A 72 28.08 85.65 86.47
N TYR A 73 27.36 84.90 85.63
CA TYR A 73 26.03 84.34 85.94
C TYR A 73 25.95 82.91 85.37
N GLY A 74 26.50 81.95 86.11
CA GLY A 74 26.74 80.57 85.61
C GLY A 74 25.70 79.51 85.99
N GLU A 75 24.75 79.79 86.87
CA GLU A 75 23.97 78.72 87.52
C GLU A 75 22.52 78.57 87.01
N THR A 76 21.91 79.62 86.45
CA THR A 76 20.55 79.57 85.90
C THR A 76 20.46 79.16 84.42
N ALA A 77 21.57 79.26 83.67
CA ALA A 77 21.60 78.91 82.25
C ALA A 77 21.67 77.40 82.00
N VAL A 78 22.33 76.65 82.89
CA VAL A 78 22.50 75.18 82.78
C VAL A 78 21.17 74.46 83.03
N ILE A 79 20.41 74.87 84.06
CA ILE A 79 19.10 74.29 84.41
C ILE A 79 18.05 74.57 83.33
N ASN A 80 18.09 75.74 82.68
CA ASN A 80 17.20 76.04 81.55
C ASN A 80 17.53 75.18 80.31
N ASN A 81 18.81 74.90 80.04
CA ASN A 81 19.21 74.01 78.94
C ASN A 81 18.77 72.55 79.19
N GLU A 82 18.91 72.05 80.41
CA GLU A 82 18.46 70.69 80.77
C GLU A 82 16.94 70.54 80.69
N LYS A 83 16.19 71.56 81.14
CA LYS A 83 14.73 71.56 81.03
C LYS A 83 14.26 71.63 79.58
N VAL A 84 14.90 72.46 78.76
CA VAL A 84 14.59 72.58 77.32
C VAL A 84 14.96 71.29 76.56
N THR A 85 16.06 70.64 76.90
CA THR A 85 16.44 69.36 76.29
C THR A 85 15.48 68.23 76.69
N MET A 86 15.05 68.16 77.95
CA MET A 86 14.02 67.21 78.40
C MET A 86 12.67 67.46 77.72
N GLN A 87 12.30 68.72 77.49
CA GLN A 87 11.09 69.07 76.77
C GLN A 87 11.17 68.63 75.30
N ASN A 88 12.30 68.88 74.63
CA ASN A 88 12.54 68.41 73.26
C ASN A 88 12.45 66.87 73.15
N LEU A 89 13.01 66.14 74.11
CA LEU A 89 12.91 64.68 74.16
C LEU A 89 11.46 64.22 74.35
N ASN A 90 10.70 64.88 75.23
CA ASN A 90 9.29 64.58 75.45
C ASN A 90 8.43 64.92 74.24
N ASP A 91 8.69 66.02 73.53
CA ASP A 91 8.00 66.39 72.30
C ASP A 91 8.28 65.38 71.18
N ARG A 92 9.51 64.88 71.08
CA ARG A 92 9.89 63.81 70.15
C ARG A 92 9.23 62.48 70.52
N LEU A 93 9.17 62.14 71.81
CA LEU A 93 8.47 60.95 72.29
C LEU A 93 6.98 61.01 71.97
N SER A 94 6.34 62.16 72.21
CA SER A 94 4.95 62.41 71.85
C SER A 94 4.72 62.22 70.35
N SER A 95 5.59 62.81 69.52
CA SER A 95 5.54 62.65 68.06
C SER A 95 5.72 61.18 67.61
N TYR A 96 6.58 60.40 68.28
CA TYR A 96 6.72 58.98 68.00
C TYR A 96 5.49 58.17 68.42
N LEU A 97 4.89 58.47 69.57
CA LEU A 97 3.67 57.79 70.02
C LEU A 97 2.50 58.05 69.05
N ASP A 98 2.35 59.28 68.55
CA ASP A 98 1.34 59.60 67.53
C ASP A 98 1.61 58.86 66.21
N LYS A 99 2.88 58.72 65.83
CA LYS A 99 3.26 57.98 64.63
C LYS A 99 3.01 56.47 64.76
N VAL A 100 3.27 55.88 65.93
CA VAL A 100 2.95 54.48 66.21
C VAL A 100 1.44 54.25 66.11
N ARG A 101 0.62 55.11 66.73
CA ARG A 101 -0.85 55.02 66.64
C ARG A 101 -1.36 55.11 65.20
N SER A 102 -0.78 56.02 64.41
CA SER A 102 -1.10 56.16 62.98
C SER A 102 -0.74 54.90 62.17
N LEU A 103 0.46 54.35 62.39
CA LEU A 103 0.92 53.12 61.73
C LEU A 103 0.10 51.90 62.12
N GLU A 104 -0.28 51.76 63.40
CA GLU A 104 -1.15 50.68 63.86
C GLU A 104 -2.56 50.77 63.25
N SER A 105 -3.09 51.97 63.08
CA SER A 105 -4.37 52.20 62.39
C SER A 105 -4.27 51.85 60.90
N ALA A 106 -3.18 52.26 60.24
CA ALA A 106 -2.92 51.94 58.84
C ALA A 106 -2.73 50.43 58.62
N ASN A 107 -1.99 49.75 59.49
CA ASN A 107 -1.79 48.30 59.42
C ASN A 107 -3.11 47.54 59.61
N ARG A 108 -3.93 47.92 60.60
CA ARG A 108 -5.27 47.34 60.78
C ARG A 108 -6.14 47.49 59.53
N LYS A 109 -6.07 48.66 58.87
CA LYS A 109 -6.80 48.91 57.62
C LYS A 109 -6.28 48.02 56.48
N LEU A 110 -4.96 47.88 56.33
CA LEU A 110 -4.36 47.02 55.31
C LEU A 110 -4.71 45.55 55.52
N GLU A 111 -4.68 45.05 56.76
CA GLU A 111 -5.08 43.68 57.09
C GLU A 111 -6.55 43.39 56.71
N LEU A 112 -7.45 44.34 56.98
CA LEU A 112 -8.85 44.23 56.56
C LEU A 112 -8.98 44.20 55.03
N GLN A 113 -8.27 45.08 54.32
CA GLN A 113 -8.29 45.10 52.85
C GLN A 113 -7.74 43.81 52.24
N ILE A 114 -6.68 43.23 52.82
CA ILE A 114 -6.14 41.94 52.40
C ILE A 114 -7.19 40.84 52.58
N ARG A 115 -7.83 40.78 53.75
CA ARG A 115 -8.86 39.78 54.05
C ARG A 115 -10.05 39.88 53.10
N GLU A 116 -10.60 41.08 52.91
CA GLU A 116 -11.69 41.31 51.97
C GLU A 116 -11.30 40.98 50.52
N PHE A 117 -10.06 41.27 50.11
CA PHE A 117 -9.58 40.93 48.79
C PHE A 117 -9.58 39.42 48.55
N TYR A 118 -9.10 38.64 49.53
CA TYR A 118 -9.13 37.17 49.43
C TYR A 118 -10.54 36.61 49.52
N GLU A 119 -11.43 37.20 50.34
CA GLU A 119 -12.82 36.76 50.45
C GLU A 119 -13.63 37.08 49.18
N LYS A 120 -13.41 38.24 48.55
CA LYS A 120 -14.03 38.59 47.26
C LYS A 120 -13.46 37.78 46.10
N LYS A 121 -12.22 37.31 46.22
CA LYS A 121 -11.54 36.49 45.20
C LYS A 121 -11.70 34.99 45.41
N ALA A 122 -12.07 34.53 46.61
CA ALA A 122 -12.37 33.14 46.89
C ALA A 122 -13.52 32.58 46.01
N PRO A 123 -14.62 33.32 45.74
CA PRO A 123 -15.64 32.93 44.77
C PRO A 123 -15.13 32.80 43.33
N SER A 124 -14.01 33.45 42.98
CA SER A 124 -13.45 33.36 41.62
C SER A 124 -12.55 32.13 41.43
N VAL A 125 -12.05 31.54 42.53
CA VAL A 125 -11.18 30.34 42.48
C VAL A 125 -12.02 29.06 42.45
N SER A 126 -13.28 29.09 42.88
CA SER A 126 -14.28 28.04 42.64
C SER A 126 -15.03 28.27 41.33
N SER A 127 -14.31 28.46 40.23
CA SER A 127 -14.96 28.44 38.91
C SER A 127 -15.52 27.03 38.68
N ASP A 128 -16.85 26.88 38.66
CA ASP A 128 -17.51 25.58 38.50
C ASP A 128 -17.14 24.94 37.15
N PHE A 129 -16.12 24.08 37.15
CA PHE A 129 -15.61 23.41 35.94
C PHE A 129 -16.54 22.29 35.45
N THR A 130 -17.66 22.04 36.13
CA THR A 130 -18.63 20.98 35.85
C THR A 130 -19.10 20.97 34.40
N ASN A 131 -19.35 22.15 33.81
CA ASN A 131 -19.78 22.26 32.40
C ASN A 131 -18.66 21.84 31.42
N TYR A 132 -17.41 22.18 31.72
CA TYR A 132 -16.27 21.74 30.91
C TYR A 132 -16.07 20.23 31.01
N PHE A 133 -16.24 19.63 32.20
CA PHE A 133 -16.19 18.18 32.33
C PHE A 133 -17.31 17.49 31.56
N ALA A 134 -18.54 18.02 31.61
CA ALA A 134 -19.68 17.47 30.87
C ALA A 134 -19.42 17.48 29.35
N THR A 135 -18.97 18.61 28.79
CA THR A 135 -18.64 18.71 27.36
C THR A 135 -17.49 17.79 26.96
N ILE A 136 -16.44 17.66 27.78
CA ILE A 136 -15.34 16.72 27.54
C ILE A 136 -15.84 15.27 27.51
N THR A 137 -16.74 14.90 28.43
CA THR A 137 -17.30 13.53 28.46
C THR A 137 -18.18 13.24 27.26
N GLU A 138 -18.98 14.21 26.82
CA GLU A 138 -19.81 14.10 25.62
C GLU A 138 -18.94 13.94 24.37
N LEU A 139 -17.91 14.78 24.21
CA LEU A 139 -16.99 14.70 23.07
C LEU A 139 -16.25 13.36 23.05
N ARG A 140 -15.84 12.83 24.20
CA ARG A 140 -15.23 11.49 24.29
C ARG A 140 -16.20 10.41 23.82
N ALA A 141 -17.45 10.44 24.27
CA ALA A 141 -18.46 9.49 23.83
C ALA A 141 -18.73 9.58 22.31
N GLN A 142 -18.74 10.79 21.74
CA GLN A 142 -18.87 10.97 20.29
C GLN A 142 -17.67 10.39 19.53
N ILE A 143 -16.44 10.58 20.03
CA ILE A 143 -15.23 9.99 19.45
C ILE A 143 -15.30 8.46 19.48
N ASP A 144 -15.66 7.87 20.62
CA ASP A 144 -15.75 6.42 20.77
C ASP A 144 -16.80 5.84 19.83
N ASN A 145 -17.97 6.48 19.72
CA ASN A 145 -19.01 6.07 18.78
C ASN A 145 -18.56 6.18 17.31
N ALA A 146 -17.84 7.24 16.96
CA ALA A 146 -17.29 7.41 15.62
C ALA A 146 -16.22 6.35 15.31
N GLN A 147 -15.38 6.00 16.29
CA GLN A 147 -14.39 4.93 16.16
C GLN A 147 -15.06 3.57 15.94
N LEU A 148 -16.10 3.24 16.70
CA LEU A 148 -16.88 2.01 16.49
C LEU A 148 -17.54 1.98 15.11
N ALA A 149 -18.08 3.11 14.64
CA ALA A 149 -18.66 3.20 13.31
C ALA A 149 -17.61 2.97 12.20
N VAL A 150 -16.41 3.56 12.36
CA VAL A 150 -15.29 3.34 11.43
C VAL A 150 -14.83 1.89 11.45
N GLU A 151 -14.73 1.26 12.62
CA GLU A 151 -14.38 -0.15 12.73
C GLU A 151 -15.41 -1.04 12.06
N LEU A 152 -16.71 -0.81 12.31
CA LEU A 152 -17.79 -1.52 11.64
C LEU A 152 -17.71 -1.38 10.12
N LEU A 153 -17.54 -0.16 9.61
CA LEU A 153 -17.40 0.08 8.17
C LEU A 153 -16.17 -0.63 7.60
N ASN A 154 -15.04 -0.64 8.32
CA ASN A 154 -13.85 -1.38 7.91
C ASN A 154 -14.10 -2.90 7.86
N THR A 155 -14.83 -3.47 8.83
CA THR A 155 -15.21 -4.90 8.78
C THR A 155 -16.12 -5.21 7.59
N GLN A 156 -17.04 -4.32 7.24
CA GLN A 156 -17.90 -4.46 6.06
C GLN A 156 -17.09 -4.36 4.76
N ILE A 157 -16.18 -3.39 4.66
CA ILE A 157 -15.29 -3.22 3.50
C ILE A 157 -14.42 -4.46 3.31
N THR A 158 -13.83 -4.99 4.38
CA THR A 158 -12.99 -6.20 4.31
C THR A 158 -13.80 -7.42 3.87
N THR A 159 -15.00 -7.61 4.43
CA THR A 159 -15.92 -8.69 4.04
C THR A 159 -16.27 -8.60 2.56
N CYS A 160 -16.79 -7.45 2.10
CA CYS A 160 -17.12 -7.21 0.69
C CYS A 160 -15.90 -7.39 -0.23
N THR A 161 -14.72 -6.94 0.20
CA THR A 161 -13.46 -7.14 -0.56
C THR A 161 -13.11 -8.61 -0.70
N THR A 162 -13.30 -9.43 0.35
CA THR A 162 -13.07 -10.87 0.25
C THR A 162 -14.08 -11.55 -0.66
N GLU A 163 -15.35 -11.18 -0.59
CA GLU A 163 -16.41 -11.70 -1.47
C GLU A 163 -16.09 -11.40 -2.95
N VAL A 164 -15.75 -10.15 -3.29
CA VAL A 164 -15.36 -9.78 -4.66
C VAL A 164 -14.16 -10.60 -5.14
N LYS A 165 -13.15 -10.83 -4.29
CA LYS A 165 -12.01 -11.70 -4.63
C LYS A 165 -12.45 -13.13 -4.90
N THR A 166 -13.37 -13.68 -4.10
CA THR A 166 -13.88 -15.04 -4.33
C THR A 166 -14.64 -15.13 -5.64
N PHE A 167 -15.52 -14.18 -5.96
CA PHE A 167 -16.22 -14.14 -7.26
C PHE A 167 -15.25 -14.03 -8.43
N TYR A 168 -14.21 -13.20 -8.31
CA TYR A 168 -13.18 -13.09 -9.34
C TYR A 168 -12.46 -14.43 -9.57
N THR A 169 -12.11 -15.15 -8.49
CA THR A 169 -11.49 -16.48 -8.62
C THR A 169 -12.41 -17.50 -9.27
N GLN A 170 -13.69 -17.53 -8.88
CA GLN A 170 -14.71 -18.41 -9.48
C GLN A 170 -14.92 -18.11 -10.97
N LEU A 171 -15.00 -16.83 -11.34
CA LEU A 171 -15.12 -16.41 -12.74
C LEU A 171 -13.87 -16.81 -13.54
N SER A 172 -12.68 -16.64 -12.96
CA SER A 172 -11.43 -17.07 -13.58
C SER A 172 -11.39 -18.60 -13.80
N GLU A 173 -11.89 -19.37 -12.85
CA GLU A 173 -12.01 -20.83 -12.96
C GLU A 173 -13.03 -21.24 -14.04
N LEU A 174 -14.23 -20.64 -14.03
CA LEU A 174 -15.25 -20.87 -15.05
C LEU A 174 -14.75 -20.53 -16.46
N LYS A 175 -13.97 -19.46 -16.60
CA LYS A 175 -13.35 -19.11 -17.88
C LYS A 175 -12.37 -20.19 -18.35
N ARG A 176 -11.58 -20.77 -17.44
CA ARG A 176 -10.67 -21.88 -17.76
C ARG A 176 -11.44 -23.13 -18.19
N THR A 177 -12.51 -23.49 -17.47
CA THR A 177 -13.30 -24.68 -17.83
C THR A 177 -13.97 -24.51 -19.19
N LEU A 178 -14.51 -23.33 -19.50
CA LEU A 178 -15.06 -23.02 -20.83
C LEU A 178 -13.98 -23.20 -21.91
N GLN A 179 -12.80 -22.63 -21.72
CA GLN A 179 -11.68 -22.79 -22.67
C GLN A 179 -11.29 -24.27 -22.85
N THR A 180 -11.23 -25.05 -21.77
CA THR A 180 -10.94 -26.49 -21.84
C THR A 180 -12.02 -27.24 -22.64
N LEU A 181 -13.29 -26.94 -22.39
CA LEU A 181 -14.40 -27.56 -23.13
C LEU A 181 -14.40 -27.17 -24.61
N GLU A 182 -14.06 -25.92 -24.93
CA GLU A 182 -13.95 -25.47 -26.32
C GLU A 182 -12.80 -26.17 -27.05
N ILE A 183 -11.65 -26.32 -26.40
CA ILE A 183 -10.53 -27.11 -26.94
C ILE A 183 -10.94 -28.57 -27.14
N SER A 184 -11.60 -29.19 -26.16
CA SER A 184 -12.08 -30.58 -26.28
C SER A 184 -13.06 -30.74 -27.45
N ARG A 185 -14.01 -29.80 -27.61
CA ARG A 185 -14.94 -29.77 -28.73
C ARG A 185 -14.20 -29.66 -30.07
N GLN A 186 -13.24 -28.74 -30.19
CA GLN A 186 -12.45 -28.58 -31.40
C GLN A 186 -11.63 -29.85 -31.72
N SER A 187 -11.03 -30.47 -30.71
CA SER A 187 -10.32 -31.73 -30.84
C SER A 187 -11.22 -32.84 -31.42
N ILE A 188 -12.43 -33.01 -30.88
CA ILE A 188 -13.39 -34.02 -31.39
C ILE A 188 -13.79 -33.71 -32.84
N LEU A 189 -14.06 -32.45 -33.16
CA LEU A 189 -14.37 -32.04 -34.54
C LEU A 189 -13.23 -32.38 -35.51
N THR A 190 -11.98 -32.13 -35.11
CA THR A 190 -10.82 -32.50 -35.93
C THR A 190 -10.68 -34.02 -36.08
N GLU A 191 -10.86 -34.78 -35.00
CA GLU A 191 -10.78 -36.24 -35.04
C GLU A 191 -11.84 -36.86 -35.96
N VAL A 192 -13.09 -36.40 -35.83
CA VAL A 192 -14.20 -36.82 -36.69
C VAL A 192 -13.89 -36.44 -38.14
N GLY A 193 -13.40 -35.22 -38.38
CA GLY A 193 -12.96 -34.77 -39.71
C GLY A 193 -11.94 -35.73 -40.35
N HIS A 194 -10.88 -36.08 -39.63
CA HIS A 194 -9.87 -37.04 -40.10
C HIS A 194 -10.47 -38.43 -40.40
N LYS A 195 -11.35 -38.94 -39.52
CA LYS A 195 -12.02 -40.23 -39.77
C LYS A 195 -12.90 -40.22 -41.02
N TRP A 196 -13.60 -39.12 -41.29
CA TRP A 196 -14.38 -38.96 -42.52
C TRP A 196 -13.48 -38.89 -43.76
N THR A 197 -12.37 -38.16 -43.71
CA THR A 197 -11.44 -38.08 -44.85
C THR A 197 -10.77 -39.42 -45.13
N ASP A 198 -10.34 -40.14 -44.09
CA ASP A 198 -9.69 -41.45 -44.23
C ASP A 198 -10.66 -42.47 -44.86
N ARG A 199 -11.91 -42.52 -44.37
CA ARG A 199 -12.95 -43.39 -44.92
C ARG A 199 -13.29 -43.02 -46.36
N MET A 200 -13.37 -41.73 -46.69
CA MET A 200 -13.60 -41.27 -48.06
C MET A 200 -12.46 -41.70 -48.98
N GLN A 201 -11.20 -41.58 -48.51
CA GLN A 201 -10.03 -42.00 -49.27
C GLN A 201 -10.00 -43.51 -49.50
N GLU A 202 -10.41 -44.31 -48.52
CA GLU A 202 -10.51 -45.77 -48.66
C GLU A 202 -11.60 -46.18 -49.67
N HIS A 203 -12.79 -45.57 -49.61
CA HIS A 203 -13.85 -45.85 -50.57
C HIS A 203 -13.48 -45.40 -51.99
N THR A 204 -12.88 -44.22 -52.15
CA THR A 204 -12.41 -43.75 -53.46
C THR A 204 -11.33 -44.67 -54.03
N PHE A 205 -10.37 -45.11 -53.22
CA PHE A 205 -9.37 -46.09 -53.62
C PHE A 205 -10.02 -47.41 -54.07
N THR A 206 -10.97 -47.93 -53.30
CA THR A 206 -11.69 -49.18 -53.62
C THR A 206 -12.42 -49.09 -54.96
N VAL A 207 -13.14 -47.98 -55.21
CA VAL A 207 -13.84 -47.75 -56.48
C VAL A 207 -12.86 -47.61 -57.64
N GLN A 208 -11.75 -46.90 -57.45
CA GLN A 208 -10.69 -46.78 -58.45
C GLN A 208 -10.10 -48.15 -58.81
N CYS A 209 -9.79 -48.99 -57.81
CA CYS A 209 -9.32 -50.35 -58.03
C CYS A 209 -10.36 -51.19 -58.79
N TYR A 210 -11.64 -51.14 -58.40
CA TYR A 210 -12.69 -51.88 -59.08
C TYR A 210 -12.84 -51.46 -60.55
N LEU A 211 -12.80 -50.15 -60.82
CA LEU A 211 -12.87 -49.59 -62.16
C LEU A 211 -11.66 -50.04 -63.01
N ILE A 212 -10.45 -50.03 -62.46
CA ILE A 212 -9.24 -50.52 -63.14
C ILE A 212 -9.37 -52.01 -63.49
N VAL A 213 -9.81 -52.84 -62.54
CA VAL A 213 -10.01 -54.28 -62.77
C VAL A 213 -11.02 -54.51 -63.89
N LEU A 214 -12.14 -53.78 -63.88
CA LEU A 214 -13.20 -53.90 -64.89
C LEU A 214 -12.73 -53.48 -66.29
N ILE A 215 -11.92 -52.42 -66.39
CA ILE A 215 -11.28 -52.02 -67.66
C ILE A 215 -10.34 -53.11 -68.18
N ILE A 216 -9.50 -53.68 -67.31
CA ILE A 216 -8.56 -54.74 -67.71
C ILE A 216 -9.32 -55.97 -68.22
N GLN A 217 -10.35 -56.42 -67.49
CA GLN A 217 -11.20 -57.55 -67.90
C GLN A 217 -11.82 -57.32 -69.29
N TYR A 218 -12.46 -56.16 -69.49
CA TYR A 218 -13.02 -55.80 -70.80
C TYR A 218 -11.98 -55.81 -71.93
N LYS A 219 -10.76 -55.34 -71.64
CA LYS A 219 -9.66 -55.31 -72.63
C LYS A 219 -9.15 -56.71 -72.98
N VAL A 220 -9.09 -57.62 -72.00
CA VAL A 220 -8.72 -59.04 -72.17
C VAL A 220 -9.78 -59.76 -73.00
N ASP A 221 -11.06 -59.62 -72.65
CA ASP A 221 -12.17 -60.26 -73.35
C ASP A 221 -12.21 -59.84 -74.83
N SER A 222 -12.01 -58.55 -75.11
CA SER A 222 -11.94 -58.01 -76.48
C SER A 222 -10.79 -58.61 -77.32
N HIS A 223 -9.68 -59.04 -76.71
CA HIS A 223 -8.55 -59.66 -77.43
C HIS A 223 -8.73 -61.17 -77.66
N SER A 224 -9.51 -61.86 -76.83
CA SER A 224 -9.69 -63.32 -76.91
C SER A 224 -10.57 -63.78 -78.08
N VAL A 225 -11.38 -62.90 -78.66
CA VAL A 225 -12.37 -63.23 -79.72
C VAL A 225 -11.77 -63.32 -81.14
N VAL A 226 -10.49 -63.01 -81.34
CA VAL A 226 -9.86 -63.01 -82.68
C VAL A 226 -8.85 -64.17 -82.82
N VAL A 227 -9.31 -65.41 -82.81
CA VAL A 227 -8.52 -66.56 -83.30
C VAL A 227 -9.43 -67.50 -84.10
N TYR A 228 -9.49 -67.32 -85.42
CA TYR A 228 -10.10 -68.29 -86.34
C TYR A 228 -9.01 -69.25 -86.86
N ILE A 229 -9.08 -70.52 -86.48
CA ILE A 229 -8.17 -71.57 -86.96
C ILE A 229 -8.71 -72.08 -88.32
N HIS A 230 -7.96 -71.88 -89.40
CA HIS A 230 -8.24 -72.42 -90.73
C HIS A 230 -7.85 -73.91 -90.80
N LYS A 231 -8.74 -74.77 -91.31
CA LYS A 231 -8.56 -76.23 -91.41
C LYS A 231 -8.10 -76.57 -92.85
N PRO A 232 -6.85 -77.02 -93.09
CA PRO A 232 -6.40 -77.28 -94.46
C PRO A 232 -6.95 -78.62 -94.99
N HIS A 233 -7.46 -78.61 -96.22
CA HIS A 233 -7.96 -79.78 -96.96
C HIS A 233 -6.79 -80.51 -97.67
N ILE A 234 -6.66 -81.82 -97.50
CA ILE A 234 -5.58 -82.63 -98.11
C ILE A 234 -6.21 -83.76 -98.93
N GLU A 235 -5.83 -83.87 -100.20
CA GLU A 235 -6.32 -84.92 -101.12
C GLU A 235 -5.16 -85.82 -101.57
N ARG A 236 -5.43 -87.12 -101.75
CA ARG A 236 -4.47 -88.09 -102.25
C ARG A 236 -4.91 -88.63 -103.62
N ARG A 237 -3.98 -88.63 -104.58
CA ARG A 237 -4.20 -89.12 -105.95
C ARG A 237 -3.34 -90.34 -106.23
N VAL A 238 -3.95 -91.46 -106.61
CA VAL A 238 -3.26 -92.70 -107.00
C VAL A 238 -3.44 -92.90 -108.50
N LYS A 239 -2.32 -93.06 -109.22
CA LYS A 239 -2.30 -93.32 -110.66
C LYS A 239 -1.91 -94.78 -110.91
N THR A 240 -2.76 -95.51 -111.61
CA THR A 240 -2.50 -96.88 -112.04
C THR A 240 -2.31 -96.87 -113.56
N ILE A 241 -1.16 -97.35 -114.02
CA ILE A 241 -0.83 -97.44 -115.44
C ILE A 241 -0.83 -98.92 -115.82
N VAL A 242 -1.63 -99.27 -116.82
CA VAL A 242 -1.66 -100.61 -117.42
C VAL A 242 -1.11 -100.49 -118.83
N GLU A 243 0.00 -101.17 -119.09
CA GLU A 243 0.64 -101.19 -120.41
C GLU A 243 0.58 -102.60 -121.00
N GLU A 244 0.23 -102.69 -122.28
CA GLU A 244 0.18 -103.93 -123.05
C GLU A 244 1.42 -104.02 -123.96
N ILE A 245 2.16 -105.12 -123.85
CA ILE A 245 3.46 -105.32 -124.54
C ILE A 245 3.34 -106.48 -125.53
N VAL A 246 3.68 -106.26 -126.79
CA VAL A 246 3.83 -107.30 -127.83
C VAL A 246 5.19 -107.11 -128.51
N ASP A 247 5.98 -108.18 -128.63
CA ASP A 247 7.35 -108.18 -129.19
C ASP A 247 8.28 -107.10 -128.63
N GLY A 248 8.25 -106.89 -127.32
CA GLY A 248 9.15 -105.97 -126.61
C GLY A 248 8.87 -104.48 -126.86
N LYS A 249 7.74 -104.13 -127.49
CA LYS A 249 7.24 -102.76 -127.64
C LYS A 249 5.87 -102.62 -127.00
N VAL A 250 5.67 -101.51 -126.27
CA VAL A 250 4.37 -101.14 -125.69
C VAL A 250 3.43 -100.74 -126.83
N VAL A 251 2.35 -101.50 -127.03
CA VAL A 251 1.38 -101.31 -128.12
C VAL A 251 0.15 -100.52 -127.63
N SER A 252 -0.11 -100.52 -126.32
CA SER A 252 -1.11 -99.65 -125.69
C SER A 252 -0.73 -99.34 -124.23
N SER A 253 -1.07 -98.14 -123.75
CA SER A 253 -0.88 -97.70 -122.36
C SER A 253 -2.13 -96.95 -121.91
N SER A 254 -2.74 -97.39 -120.81
CA SER A 254 -3.92 -96.77 -120.20
C SER A 254 -3.59 -96.33 -118.78
N VAL A 255 -3.87 -95.08 -118.45
CA VAL A 255 -3.63 -94.49 -117.13
C VAL A 255 -4.97 -94.13 -116.50
N ASP A 256 -5.30 -94.78 -115.39
CA ASP A 256 -6.43 -94.40 -114.53
C ASP A 256 -5.92 -93.65 -113.29
N THR A 257 -6.61 -92.58 -112.89
CA THR A 257 -6.22 -91.76 -111.73
C THR A 257 -7.40 -91.61 -110.78
N GLN A 258 -7.32 -92.21 -109.60
CA GLN A 258 -8.32 -92.03 -108.55
C GLN A 258 -7.86 -90.94 -107.57
N VAL A 259 -8.79 -90.08 -107.17
CA VAL A 259 -8.59 -88.99 -106.19
C VAL A 259 -9.50 -89.27 -105.00
N GLU A 260 -8.92 -89.32 -103.80
CA GLU A 260 -9.65 -89.44 -102.54
C GLU A 260 -9.31 -88.25 -101.64
N ASP A 261 -10.35 -87.63 -101.08
CA ASP A 261 -10.22 -86.60 -100.05
C ASP A 261 -9.84 -87.26 -98.71
N ILE A 262 -8.75 -86.81 -98.09
CA ILE A 262 -8.34 -87.26 -96.76
C ILE A 262 -8.88 -86.25 -95.75
N GLN A 263 -9.88 -86.69 -94.99
CA GLN A 263 -10.57 -85.88 -93.99
C GLN A 263 -9.73 -85.58 -92.74
#